data_AF-A0A0B4FH44-F1
#
_entry.id   AF-A0A0B4FH44-F1
#
_cell.length_a   1.000
_cell.length_b   1.000
_cell.length_c   1.000
_cell.angle_alpha   90.00
_cell.angle_beta   90.00
_cell.angle_gamma   90.00
#
_symmetry.space_group_name_H-M   'P 1'
#
loop_
_entity.id
_entity.type
_entity.pdbx_description
1 polymer ?
#
loop_
_entity_poly.entity_id
_entity_poly.type
_entity_poly.pdbx_seq_one_letter_code
_entity_poly.pdbx_strand_id
1 'polypeptide(L)'
;MLGYTKILMLTAQLVAVATSTSEVNDNVKRDVWPGCLDQHTTRALTDSKAGRYPGVATPSPVRTPMASNCNKFCWVPPGAWCESVAKNNGITTEKFIAWNSYVGLKCDGLWANYYACVGVGEEGKSA
;
A
#
# COMPACT_ATOMS: atom_id res chain seq x y z
N MET A 1 -57.07 -42.25 -20.48
CA MET A 1 -56.49 -41.06 -19.82
C MET A 1 -56.34 -41.39 -18.34
N LEU A 2 -55.11 -41.69 -17.91
CA LEU A 2 -54.80 -42.18 -16.56
C LEU A 2 -54.11 -41.09 -15.74
N GLY A 3 -54.65 -40.83 -14.55
CA GLY A 3 -53.85 -40.82 -13.31
C GLY A 3 -53.16 -39.53 -12.91
N TYR A 4 -53.81 -38.82 -11.99
CA TYR A 4 -53.23 -37.79 -11.12
C TYR A 4 -51.99 -38.31 -10.36
N THR A 5 -50.80 -37.81 -10.69
CA THR A 5 -49.66 -37.82 -9.78
C THR A 5 -49.53 -36.43 -9.16
N LYS A 6 -50.19 -36.29 -8.02
CA LYS A 6 -49.82 -35.35 -6.96
C LYS A 6 -48.37 -35.61 -6.56
N ILE A 7 -47.40 -34.87 -7.06
CA ILE A 7 -46.19 -34.57 -6.29
C ILE A 7 -45.91 -33.07 -6.44
N LEU A 8 -46.42 -32.40 -5.42
CA LEU A 8 -46.08 -31.08 -4.94
C LEU A 8 -44.53 -30.93 -4.88
N MET A 9 -43.88 -30.48 -5.95
CA MET A 9 -42.54 -29.89 -5.85
C MET A 9 -42.68 -28.37 -5.77
N LEU A 10 -43.34 -27.92 -4.69
CA LEU A 10 -43.11 -26.60 -4.13
C LEU A 10 -41.81 -26.70 -3.33
N THR A 11 -40.68 -26.39 -3.96
CA THR A 11 -39.49 -25.97 -3.23
C THR A 11 -39.15 -24.54 -3.61
N ALA A 12 -39.24 -23.71 -2.58
CA ALA A 12 -38.94 -22.30 -2.49
C ALA A 12 -37.80 -21.84 -3.40
N GLN A 13 -38.07 -20.80 -4.19
CA GLN A 13 -37.08 -19.77 -4.42
C GLN A 13 -36.87 -19.03 -3.10
N LEU A 14 -35.63 -18.86 -2.64
CA LEU A 14 -35.12 -17.59 -2.15
C LEU A 14 -33.61 -17.73 -1.86
N VAL A 15 -32.82 -16.92 -2.60
CA VAL A 15 -31.60 -16.20 -2.17
C VAL A 15 -30.48 -17.09 -1.56
N ALA A 16 -29.31 -17.22 -2.18
CA ALA A 16 -28.43 -16.10 -2.42
C ALA A 16 -27.56 -16.32 -3.67
N VAL A 17 -27.42 -15.25 -4.45
CA VAL A 17 -26.27 -15.08 -5.34
C VAL A 17 -25.05 -15.01 -4.44
N ALA A 18 -24.40 -16.14 -4.21
CA ALA A 18 -22.97 -16.14 -3.95
C ALA A 18 -22.34 -16.35 -5.32
N THR A 19 -22.01 -15.25 -6.00
CA THR A 19 -20.91 -15.30 -6.95
C THR A 19 -19.75 -15.87 -6.17
N SER A 20 -19.43 -17.14 -6.36
CA SER A 20 -18.12 -17.65 -6.03
C SER A 20 -17.16 -17.00 -7.03
N THR A 21 -16.87 -15.70 -6.82
CA THR A 21 -15.54 -15.23 -7.14
C THR A 21 -14.65 -16.14 -6.32
N SER A 22 -13.92 -17.01 -7.01
CA SER A 22 -12.84 -17.75 -6.40
C SER A 22 -12.07 -16.75 -5.55
N GLU A 23 -12.08 -16.96 -4.24
CA GLU A 23 -11.13 -16.33 -3.35
C GLU A 23 -9.77 -16.70 -3.93
N VAL A 24 -9.17 -15.74 -4.64
CA VAL A 24 -7.75 -15.84 -4.98
C VAL A 24 -7.08 -15.98 -3.63
N ASN A 25 -6.42 -17.12 -3.37
CA ASN A 25 -5.64 -17.21 -2.15
C ASN A 25 -4.66 -16.04 -2.17
N ASP A 26 -4.64 -15.25 -1.11
CA ASP A 26 -3.79 -14.05 -0.99
C ASP A 26 -2.30 -14.41 -0.82
N ASN A 27 -1.92 -15.63 -1.14
CA ASN A 27 -0.58 -16.19 -1.02
C ASN A 27 0.14 -16.22 -2.39
N VAL A 28 -0.53 -15.86 -3.48
CA VAL A 28 0.12 -15.58 -4.77
C VAL A 28 0.47 -14.09 -4.81
N LYS A 29 1.76 -13.81 -4.61
CA LYS A 29 2.41 -12.49 -4.66
C LYS A 29 1.72 -11.54 -5.66
N ARG A 30 1.16 -10.44 -5.14
CA ARG A 30 0.99 -9.20 -5.89
C ARG A 30 2.39 -8.75 -6.36
N ASP A 31 2.72 -9.06 -7.61
CA ASP A 31 3.78 -8.48 -8.45
C ASP A 31 4.99 -7.90 -7.68
N VAL A 32 5.75 -8.81 -7.07
CA VAL A 32 7.04 -8.64 -6.36
C VAL A 32 7.49 -7.18 -6.15
N TRP A 33 6.78 -6.43 -5.30
CA TRP A 33 7.35 -5.24 -4.70
C TRP A 33 8.45 -5.71 -3.74
N PRO A 34 9.68 -5.18 -3.80
CA PRO A 34 10.78 -5.57 -2.91
C PRO A 34 10.58 -5.17 -1.43
N GLY A 35 9.35 -4.89 -1.04
CA GLY A 35 8.96 -4.54 0.31
C GLY A 35 9.26 -3.10 0.67
N CYS A 36 8.80 -2.73 1.85
CA CYS A 36 9.06 -1.45 2.46
C CYS A 36 9.99 -1.65 3.64
N LEU A 37 10.87 -0.68 3.86
CA LEU A 37 11.62 -0.61 5.10
C LEU A 37 10.67 -0.11 6.18
N ASP A 38 10.38 -0.96 7.16
CA ASP A 38 9.71 -0.54 8.38
C ASP A 38 10.72 0.05 9.37
N GLN A 39 10.24 0.98 10.18
CA GLN A 39 10.99 1.58 11.30
C GLN A 39 11.27 0.59 12.44
N HIS A 40 10.82 -0.67 12.35
CA HIS A 40 10.97 -1.66 13.41
C HIS A 40 12.23 -2.53 13.26
N THR A 41 12.88 -2.53 12.09
CA THR A 41 14.03 -3.41 11.81
C THR A 41 15.41 -2.77 12.06
N THR A 42 15.50 -1.63 12.74
CA THR A 42 16.80 -1.06 13.15
C THR A 42 16.82 -0.75 14.64
N ARG A 43 17.41 -1.67 15.42
CA ARG A 43 17.96 -1.31 16.73
C ARG A 43 18.99 -0.21 16.50
N ALA A 44 18.72 0.92 17.15
CA ALA A 44 19.52 2.13 17.28
C ALA A 44 21.01 1.98 16.92
N LEU A 45 21.43 2.65 15.86
CA LEU A 45 22.75 3.27 15.85
C LEU A 45 22.56 4.75 16.19
N THR A 46 23.21 5.11 17.28
CA THR A 46 23.17 6.38 18.00
C THR A 46 23.62 7.57 17.15
N ASP A 47 22.97 8.72 17.40
CA ASP A 47 23.48 10.11 17.24
C ASP A 47 23.50 10.69 15.80
N SER A 48 22.97 11.88 15.44
CA SER A 48 22.29 12.98 16.13
C SER A 48 21.34 13.73 15.16
N LYS A 49 20.21 14.21 15.70
CA LYS A 49 19.48 15.47 15.44
C LYS A 49 19.58 16.19 14.07
N ALA A 50 18.45 16.26 13.36
CA ALA A 50 17.75 17.53 13.05
C ALA A 50 16.27 17.30 12.69
N GLY A 51 15.34 17.66 13.59
CA GLY A 51 13.94 17.99 13.27
C GLY A 51 12.86 16.90 13.40
N ARG A 52 12.25 16.80 14.60
CA ARG A 52 10.94 16.18 14.97
C ARG A 52 10.48 14.91 14.23
N TYR A 53 11.21 13.82 14.42
CA TYR A 53 10.70 12.48 14.76
C TYR A 53 11.93 11.66 15.20
N PRO A 54 11.86 10.75 16.18
CA PRO A 54 13.03 9.95 16.55
C PRO A 54 13.54 9.12 15.35
N GLY A 55 14.66 9.57 14.78
CA GLY A 55 15.76 8.73 14.31
C GLY A 55 15.52 7.72 13.19
N VAL A 56 14.55 7.94 12.29
CA VAL A 56 14.47 7.06 11.10
C VAL A 56 15.60 7.44 10.14
N ALA A 57 16.59 6.56 10.02
CA ALA A 57 17.66 6.72 9.05
C ALA A 57 17.07 6.71 7.64
N THR A 58 17.30 7.79 6.89
CA THR A 58 16.87 7.85 5.49
C THR A 58 17.73 6.88 4.67
N PRO A 59 17.13 5.91 3.97
CA PRO A 59 17.88 4.96 3.16
C PRO A 59 18.50 5.63 1.93
N SER A 60 19.40 4.92 1.25
CA SER A 60 20.00 5.37 -0.02
C SER A 60 19.73 4.34 -1.11
N PRO A 61 19.38 4.77 -2.35
CA PRO A 61 19.24 6.15 -2.81
C PRO A 61 17.81 6.70 -2.61
N VAL A 62 17.69 8.02 -2.40
CA VAL A 62 16.41 8.77 -2.32
C VAL A 62 16.45 10.01 -3.23
N ARG A 63 15.27 10.59 -3.50
CA ARG A 63 15.12 11.83 -4.26
C ARG A 63 14.54 12.93 -3.36
N THR A 64 14.89 14.18 -3.66
CA THR A 64 14.39 15.37 -2.97
C THR A 64 13.64 16.28 -3.97
N PRO A 65 12.62 17.04 -3.52
CA PRO A 65 12.17 17.22 -2.14
C PRO A 65 11.18 16.12 -1.68
N MET A 66 11.40 15.63 -0.46
CA MET A 66 10.61 14.61 0.23
C MET A 66 10.18 15.13 1.61
N ALA A 67 9.08 14.62 2.16
CA ALA A 67 8.58 15.01 3.49
C ALA A 67 9.66 14.84 4.56
N SER A 68 9.88 15.90 5.36
CA SER A 68 10.90 15.91 6.41
C SER A 68 10.60 14.95 7.56
N ASN A 69 9.34 14.60 7.77
CA ASN A 69 8.88 13.66 8.79
C ASN A 69 8.60 12.26 8.21
N CYS A 70 9.22 11.90 7.07
CA CYS A 70 9.09 10.56 6.53
C CYS A 70 9.62 9.50 7.51
N ASN A 71 8.79 8.51 7.85
CA ASN A 71 9.15 7.43 8.77
C ASN A 71 8.99 6.02 8.16
N LYS A 72 8.51 5.93 6.90
CA LYS A 72 8.38 4.68 6.16
C LYS A 72 8.80 4.89 4.71
N PHE A 73 9.74 4.07 4.26
CA PHE A 73 10.32 4.13 2.93
C PHE A 73 10.01 2.85 2.15
N CYS A 74 9.65 2.96 0.88
CA CYS A 74 9.53 1.79 0.01
C CYS A 74 10.31 1.97 -1.28
N TRP A 75 10.89 0.86 -1.72
CA TRP A 75 11.62 0.81 -2.98
C TRP A 75 10.67 0.83 -4.16
N VAL A 76 10.90 1.74 -5.10
CA VAL A 76 10.09 1.88 -6.31
C VAL A 76 10.63 0.92 -7.38
N PRO A 77 9.92 -0.16 -7.76
CA PRO A 77 10.38 -1.06 -8.82
C PRO A 77 10.25 -0.39 -10.21
N PRO A 78 11.01 -0.86 -11.21
CA PRO A 78 10.83 -0.45 -12.60
C PRO A 78 9.38 -0.62 -13.07
N GLY A 79 8.85 0.38 -13.78
CA GLY A 79 7.46 0.38 -14.27
C GLY A 79 6.40 0.78 -13.24
N ALA A 80 6.79 1.08 -12.00
CA ALA A 80 5.86 1.64 -11.02
C ALA A 80 5.45 3.08 -11.36
N TRP A 81 4.29 3.47 -10.84
CA TRP A 81 3.72 4.81 -10.98
C TRP A 81 3.03 5.21 -9.67
N CYS A 82 2.72 6.49 -9.45
CA CYS A 82 2.27 7.00 -8.15
C CYS A 82 1.03 6.27 -7.59
N GLU A 83 0.03 6.05 -8.44
CA GLU A 83 -1.05 5.04 -8.35
C GLU A 83 -0.66 3.75 -7.66
N SER A 84 0.21 3.00 -8.35
CA SER A 84 0.58 1.66 -7.91
C SER A 84 1.37 1.67 -6.61
N VAL A 85 2.25 2.67 -6.42
CA VAL A 85 2.98 2.86 -5.16
C VAL A 85 2.01 3.15 -4.01
N ALA A 86 1.07 4.08 -4.23
CA ALA A 86 0.10 4.50 -3.24
C ALA A 86 -0.86 3.36 -2.86
N LYS A 87 -1.43 2.69 -3.87
CA LYS A 87 -2.30 1.52 -3.71
C LYS A 87 -1.60 0.38 -2.96
N ASN A 88 -0.34 0.09 -3.30
CA ASN A 88 0.42 -0.97 -2.62
C ASN A 88 0.69 -0.65 -1.14
N ASN A 89 0.72 0.63 -0.78
CA ASN A 89 0.96 1.11 0.59
C ASN A 89 -0.32 1.51 1.35
N GLY A 90 -1.49 1.38 0.73
CA GLY A 90 -2.77 1.76 1.36
C GLY A 90 -2.90 3.26 1.61
N ILE A 91 -2.26 4.11 0.80
CA ILE A 91 -2.35 5.57 0.88
C ILE A 91 -3.00 6.13 -0.39
N THR A 92 -3.42 7.39 -0.36
CA THR A 92 -3.92 8.05 -1.57
C THR A 92 -2.77 8.57 -2.43
N THR A 93 -3.00 8.71 -3.74
CA THR A 93 -2.02 9.27 -4.68
C THR A 93 -1.61 10.68 -4.27
N GLU A 94 -2.56 11.48 -3.77
CA GLU A 94 -2.32 12.85 -3.31
C GLU A 94 -1.37 12.87 -2.11
N LYS A 95 -1.53 11.94 -1.15
CA LYS A 95 -0.58 11.79 -0.03
C LYS A 95 0.80 11.41 -0.53
N PHE A 96 0.90 10.46 -1.46
CA PHE A 96 2.18 10.07 -2.03
C PHE A 96 2.88 11.23 -2.74
N ILE A 97 2.17 11.99 -3.56
CA ILE A 97 2.70 13.18 -4.26
C ILE A 97 3.08 14.26 -3.24
N ALA A 98 2.26 14.51 -2.22
CA ALA A 98 2.55 15.49 -1.18
C ALA A 98 3.82 15.14 -0.41
N TRP A 99 4.04 13.86 -0.09
CA TRP A 99 5.25 13.41 0.60
C TRP A 99 6.48 13.30 -0.31
N ASN A 100 6.30 13.24 -1.62
CA ASN A 100 7.37 13.09 -2.60
C ASN A 100 7.22 14.13 -3.71
N SER A 101 7.22 15.40 -3.36
CA SER A 101 6.94 16.50 -4.31
C SER A 101 7.77 16.48 -5.60
N TYR A 102 8.95 15.85 -5.58
CA TYR A 102 9.79 15.64 -6.78
C TYR A 102 9.11 14.86 -7.90
N VAL A 103 8.07 14.06 -7.60
CA VAL A 103 7.35 13.27 -8.62
C VAL A 103 6.46 14.13 -9.51
N GLY A 104 6.06 15.32 -9.03
CA GLY A 104 5.13 16.21 -9.71
C GLY A 104 3.68 15.69 -9.75
N LEU A 105 2.73 16.58 -10.04
CA LEU A 105 1.29 16.24 -10.05
C LEU A 105 0.91 15.18 -11.08
N LYS A 106 1.69 15.06 -12.16
CA LYS A 106 1.50 14.07 -13.23
C LYS A 106 2.26 12.76 -12.97
N CYS A 107 3.01 12.67 -11.88
CA CYS A 107 3.89 11.55 -11.56
C CYS A 107 5.09 11.32 -12.52
N ASP A 108 5.37 12.25 -13.43
CA ASP A 108 6.45 12.11 -14.42
C ASP A 108 7.86 12.08 -13.78
N GLY A 109 7.99 12.57 -12.54
CA GLY A 109 9.25 12.61 -11.80
C GLY A 109 9.53 11.38 -10.93
N LEU A 110 8.68 10.35 -10.97
CA LEU A 110 8.91 9.13 -10.18
C LEU A 110 10.05 8.30 -10.77
N TRP A 111 11.06 8.00 -9.96
CA TRP A 111 12.25 7.25 -10.39
C TRP A 111 12.19 5.83 -9.86
N ALA A 112 12.35 4.86 -10.77
CA ALA A 112 12.58 3.48 -10.40
C ALA A 112 13.97 3.30 -9.77
N ASN A 113 14.10 2.30 -8.90
CA ASN A 113 15.31 1.99 -8.14
C ASN A 113 15.72 3.06 -7.11
N TYR A 114 14.73 3.77 -6.57
CA TYR A 114 14.88 4.73 -5.47
C TYR A 114 13.88 4.40 -4.37
N TYR A 115 14.22 4.80 -3.14
CA TYR A 115 13.25 4.81 -2.04
C TYR A 115 12.37 6.06 -2.13
N ALA A 116 11.07 5.85 -1.97
CA ALA A 116 10.08 6.92 -1.84
C ALA A 116 9.43 6.88 -0.46
N CYS A 117 8.97 8.03 0.02
CA CYS A 117 8.24 8.15 1.26
C CYS A 117 6.81 7.63 1.10
N VAL A 118 6.37 6.75 1.98
CA VAL A 118 5.00 6.20 1.97
C VAL A 118 4.30 6.28 3.33
N GLY A 119 4.94 6.94 4.28
CA GLY A 119 4.42 7.13 5.62
C GLY A 119 5.21 8.23 6.31
N VAL A 120 4.48 9.04 7.07
CA VAL A 120 5.03 10.11 7.87
C VAL A 120 4.70 9.87 9.34
N GLY A 121 5.61 10.31 10.22
CA GLY A 121 5.33 10.34 11.65
C GLY A 121 4.33 11.44 11.96
N GLU A 122 3.25 11.10 12.68
CA GLU A 122 2.39 12.11 13.28
C GLU A 122 3.19 12.84 14.37
N GLU A 123 3.17 14.17 14.36
CA GLU A 123 3.72 14.95 15.47
C GLU A 123 2.88 14.69 16.72
N GLY A 124 3.32 13.73 17.56
CA GLY A 124 2.88 13.64 18.95
C GLY A 124 1.62 12.81 19.25
N LYS A 125 1.35 11.72 18.53
CA LYS A 125 0.40 10.71 19.03
C LYS A 125 0.99 9.30 19.01
N SER A 126 1.64 8.94 20.12
CA SER A 126 1.82 7.55 20.51
C SER A 126 0.42 6.98 20.75
N ALA A 127 0.02 6.01 19.93
CA ALA A 127 -1.10 5.12 20.24
C ALA A 127 -0.68 4.15 21.35
#